data_AF-A0A5J4QA73-F1
#
_entry.id   AF-A0A5J4QA73-F1
#
_cell.length_a   1.000
_cell.length_b   1.000
_cell.length_c   1.000
_cell.angle_alpha   90.00
_cell.angle_beta   90.00
_cell.angle_gamma   90.00
#
_symmetry.space_group_name_H-M   'P 1'
#
loop_
_entity.id
_entity.type
_entity.pdbx_description
1 polymer ?
#
loop_
_entity_poly.entity_id
_entity_poly.type
_entity_poly.pdbx_seq_one_letter_code
_entity_poly.pdbx_strand_id
1 'polypeptide(L)'
;MKRILVLALSLLSLYGYSQTVNVGVRGGLSIPNVVGGGDNPLSKGYSSRFAGTGGVFAELGMNDLLSLRLGIEYSGQGGNRNGVQAMSSNQLMASMAGMLAILPPALAPALGQIPEIFYADVKNTTKFDYLMIPLSLQVGKDLGGSWKSWRVYVGAGPFVSFLLSAEQVSKGKSKLYIDATKSQTLWSLIPAELQPTIQGLAPELEGALNSESEFGTADIKDDLRKVNVGVQGDLGLSYQCNRNRLFLEVGGNYGLVRLQKDASNGSNHIGSATVTVGYAYRLGN
;
A
#
# COMPACT_ATOMS: atom_id res chain seq x y z
N MET A 1 13.86 21.58 14.80
CA MET A 1 13.15 22.77 15.35
C MET A 1 13.22 23.98 14.42
N LYS A 2 14.40 24.50 14.03
CA LYS A 2 14.50 25.68 13.14
C LYS A 2 13.76 25.54 11.79
N ARG A 3 13.80 24.37 11.14
CA ARG A 3 13.09 24.13 9.85
C ARG A 3 11.56 24.07 9.97
N ILE A 4 11.05 23.55 11.08
CA ILE A 4 9.61 23.51 11.37
C ILE A 4 9.10 24.93 11.65
N LEU A 5 9.88 25.72 12.38
CA LEU A 5 9.57 27.12 12.66
C LEU A 5 9.51 27.96 11.37
N VAL A 6 10.44 27.75 10.43
CA VAL A 6 10.42 28.42 9.12
C VAL A 6 9.20 28.00 8.30
N LEU A 7 8.86 26.70 8.26
CA LEU A 7 7.67 26.22 7.55
C LEU A 7 6.38 26.80 8.14
N ALA A 8 6.28 26.83 9.47
CA ALA A 8 5.17 27.45 10.19
C ALA A 8 5.09 28.95 9.92
N LEU A 9 6.20 29.70 10.00
CA LEU A 9 6.23 31.13 9.67
C LEU A 9 5.86 31.39 8.21
N SER A 10 6.29 30.55 7.26
CA SER A 10 5.88 30.69 5.86
C SER A 10 4.39 30.41 5.66
N LEU A 11 3.82 29.41 6.35
CA LEU A 11 2.38 29.14 6.32
C LEU A 11 1.57 30.27 6.97
N LEU A 12 2.09 30.89 8.04
CA LEU A 12 1.52 32.09 8.68
C LEU A 12 1.58 33.31 7.77
N SER A 13 2.65 33.48 6.98
CA SER A 13 2.75 34.58 6.01
C SER A 13 1.76 34.45 4.85
N LEU A 14 1.47 33.21 4.41
CA LEU A 14 0.45 32.92 3.40
C LEU A 14 -0.97 33.23 3.92
N TYR A 15 -1.21 33.11 5.23
CA TYR A 15 -2.46 33.51 5.87
C TYR A 15 -2.75 35.01 5.70
N GLY A 16 -1.72 35.85 5.70
CA GLY A 16 -1.84 37.30 5.49
C GLY A 16 -2.20 37.69 4.04
N TYR A 17 -1.96 36.80 3.07
CA TYR A 17 -2.33 36.97 1.66
C TYR A 17 -3.61 36.21 1.26
N SER A 18 -4.14 35.38 2.16
CA SER A 18 -5.28 34.53 1.85
C SER A 18 -6.58 35.33 1.94
N GLN A 19 -7.37 35.30 0.87
CA GLN A 19 -8.68 35.94 0.82
C GLN A 19 -9.74 35.12 1.55
N THR A 20 -9.57 33.79 1.64
CA THR A 20 -10.51 32.90 2.33
C THR A 20 -9.78 31.73 2.97
N VAL A 21 -10.23 31.30 4.14
CA VAL A 21 -9.74 30.08 4.78
C VAL A 21 -10.89 29.11 4.94
N ASN A 22 -10.74 27.88 4.43
CA ASN A 22 -11.70 26.81 4.63
C ASN A 22 -11.07 25.69 5.46
N VAL A 23 -11.80 25.16 6.42
CA VAL A 23 -11.42 23.93 7.14
C VAL A 23 -12.48 22.88 6.90
N GLY A 24 -12.08 21.63 6.72
CA GLY A 24 -13.02 20.61 6.34
C GLY A 24 -12.57 19.19 6.62
N VAL A 25 -13.49 18.29 6.31
CA VAL A 25 -13.31 16.85 6.40
C VAL A 25 -13.67 16.21 5.07
N ARG A 26 -12.98 15.15 4.70
CA ARG A 26 -13.32 14.33 3.53
C ARG A 26 -13.20 12.85 3.85
N GLY A 27 -14.01 12.05 3.18
CA GLY A 27 -13.99 10.60 3.32
C GLY A 27 -14.49 9.93 2.05
N GLY A 28 -14.06 8.69 1.82
CA GLY A 28 -14.49 7.94 0.66
C GLY A 28 -13.76 6.63 0.45
N LEU A 29 -13.72 6.23 -0.82
CA LEU A 29 -13.20 4.96 -1.26
C LEU A 29 -11.88 5.15 -1.98
N SER A 30 -10.94 4.27 -1.65
CA SER A 30 -9.66 4.10 -2.31
C SER A 30 -9.68 2.75 -3.04
N ILE A 31 -9.26 2.77 -4.29
CA ILE A 31 -9.06 1.58 -5.14
C ILE A 31 -7.55 1.46 -5.36
N PRO A 32 -6.80 1.00 -4.35
CA PRO A 32 -5.36 0.89 -4.44
C PRO A 32 -4.95 -0.29 -5.32
N ASN A 33 -3.79 -0.15 -5.94
CA ASN A 33 -3.09 -1.22 -6.61
C ASN A 33 -1.59 -1.19 -6.28
N VAL A 34 -0.99 -2.37 -6.21
CA VAL A 34 0.46 -2.55 -6.09
C VAL A 34 1.01 -2.70 -7.50
N VAL A 35 1.77 -1.70 -7.95
CA VAL A 35 2.33 -1.69 -9.30
C VAL A 35 3.71 -2.32 -9.26
N GLY A 36 3.84 -3.48 -9.93
CA GLY A 36 5.08 -4.22 -10.03
C GLY A 36 6.17 -3.45 -10.79
N GLY A 37 7.40 -3.48 -10.28
CA GLY A 37 8.59 -3.00 -10.99
C GLY A 37 9.38 -4.16 -11.59
N GLY A 38 9.54 -4.16 -12.92
CA GLY A 38 10.40 -5.11 -13.66
C GLY A 38 9.87 -6.54 -13.74
N ASP A 39 10.77 -7.49 -14.02
CA ASP A 39 10.42 -8.89 -14.33
C ASP A 39 10.40 -9.85 -13.14
N ASN A 40 10.65 -9.36 -11.92
CA ASN A 40 10.68 -10.20 -10.72
C ASN A 40 9.31 -10.90 -10.49
N PRO A 41 9.24 -12.24 -10.47
CA PRO A 41 8.00 -12.99 -10.25
C PRO A 41 7.28 -12.66 -8.93
N LEU A 42 8.02 -12.24 -7.89
CA LEU A 42 7.48 -11.82 -6.59
C LEU A 42 6.70 -10.50 -6.67
N SER A 43 6.92 -9.72 -7.73
CA SER A 43 6.31 -8.40 -7.97
C SER A 43 5.09 -8.44 -8.90
N LYS A 44 4.66 -9.63 -9.35
CA LYS A 44 3.58 -9.82 -10.34
C LYS A 44 2.31 -10.41 -9.74
N GLY A 45 1.18 -10.18 -10.39
CA GLY A 45 -0.12 -10.80 -10.05
C GLY A 45 -0.97 -10.02 -9.05
N TYR A 46 -0.60 -8.78 -8.73
CA TYR A 46 -1.43 -7.90 -7.90
C TYR A 46 -2.61 -7.34 -8.71
N SER A 47 -3.77 -7.36 -8.08
CA SER A 47 -5.02 -6.76 -8.52
C SER A 47 -5.51 -5.80 -7.45
N SER A 48 -6.33 -4.83 -7.86
CA SER A 48 -6.83 -3.79 -6.97
C SER A 48 -7.70 -4.37 -5.84
N ARG A 49 -7.72 -3.68 -4.69
CA ARG A 49 -8.69 -3.92 -3.62
C ARG A 49 -9.53 -2.66 -3.37
N PHE A 50 -10.55 -2.76 -2.53
CA PHE A 50 -11.23 -1.59 -1.98
C PHE A 50 -10.72 -1.31 -0.57
N ALA A 51 -10.50 -0.04 -0.26
CA ALA A 51 -10.07 0.44 1.04
C ALA A 51 -10.72 1.79 1.36
N GLY A 52 -10.78 2.13 2.65
CA GLY A 52 -11.25 3.45 3.09
C GLY A 52 -10.16 4.51 2.94
N THR A 53 -10.57 5.75 2.72
CA THR A 53 -9.68 6.92 2.77
C THR A 53 -10.43 8.09 3.39
N GLY A 54 -9.75 8.99 4.08
CA GLY A 54 -10.37 10.19 4.64
C GLY A 54 -9.50 10.93 5.63
N GLY A 55 -9.89 12.16 5.96
CA GLY A 55 -9.12 13.00 6.86
C GLY A 55 -9.66 14.41 6.97
N VAL A 56 -8.82 15.28 7.52
CA VAL A 56 -9.11 16.69 7.72
C VAL A 56 -8.17 17.54 6.88
N PHE A 57 -8.60 18.74 6.51
CA PHE A 57 -7.77 19.65 5.74
C PHE A 57 -8.05 21.11 6.09
N ALA A 58 -7.06 21.94 5.78
CA ALA A 58 -7.18 23.39 5.69
C ALA A 58 -6.85 23.82 4.26
N GLU A 59 -7.62 24.77 3.75
CA GLU A 59 -7.48 25.33 2.41
C GLU A 59 -7.41 26.84 2.49
N LEU A 60 -6.37 27.40 1.91
CA LEU A 60 -6.10 28.83 1.82
C LEU A 60 -6.42 29.28 0.39
N GLY A 61 -7.51 30.02 0.22
CA GLY A 61 -7.83 30.69 -1.04
C GLY A 61 -6.91 31.88 -1.24
N MET A 62 -6.14 31.86 -2.32
CA MET A 62 -5.23 32.96 -2.70
C MET A 62 -5.95 33.98 -3.58
N ASN A 63 -6.80 33.50 -4.48
CA ASN A 63 -7.73 34.29 -5.29
C ASN A 63 -8.90 33.38 -5.75
N ASP A 64 -9.82 33.92 -6.55
CA ASP A 64 -10.99 33.18 -7.06
C ASP A 64 -10.63 31.92 -7.89
N LEU A 65 -9.41 31.89 -8.44
CA LEU A 65 -8.92 30.77 -9.25
C LEU A 65 -8.09 29.77 -8.44
N LEU A 66 -7.25 30.26 -7.53
CA LEU A 66 -6.15 29.51 -6.91
C LEU A 66 -6.37 29.32 -5.41
N SER A 67 -6.22 28.08 -4.94
CA SER A 67 -6.19 27.75 -3.52
C SER A 67 -5.13 26.71 -3.18
N LEU A 68 -4.52 26.81 -2.00
CA LEU A 68 -3.55 25.86 -1.48
C LEU A 68 -4.20 25.04 -0.37
N ARG A 69 -4.17 23.70 -0.45
CA ARG A 69 -4.76 22.80 0.55
C ARG A 69 -3.70 21.93 1.19
N LEU A 70 -3.70 21.91 2.53
CA LEU A 70 -2.90 21.01 3.35
C LEU A 70 -3.84 20.06 4.10
N GLY A 71 -3.54 18.76 4.06
CA GLY A 71 -4.35 17.73 4.71
C GLY A 71 -3.57 16.89 5.73
N ILE A 72 -4.33 16.17 6.56
CA ILE A 72 -3.88 15.04 7.37
C ILE A 72 -4.91 13.93 7.19
N GLU A 73 -4.50 12.81 6.60
CA GLU A 73 -5.43 11.81 6.05
C GLU A 73 -4.99 10.39 6.37
N TYR A 74 -5.96 9.54 6.67
CA TYR A 74 -5.82 8.10 6.62
C TYR A 74 -6.02 7.63 5.17
N SER A 75 -5.11 6.79 4.68
CA SER A 75 -5.18 6.17 3.35
C SER A 75 -4.97 4.67 3.47
N GLY A 76 -6.04 3.90 3.29
CA GLY A 76 -5.97 2.46 3.15
C GLY A 76 -5.50 2.10 1.74
N GLN A 77 -4.46 1.28 1.65
CA GLN A 77 -3.77 0.91 0.42
C GLN A 77 -3.54 -0.62 0.34
N GLY A 78 -2.91 -1.08 -0.74
CA GLY A 78 -2.53 -2.49 -0.94
C GLY A 78 -3.13 -3.12 -2.20
N GLY A 79 -3.22 -4.45 -2.22
CA GLY A 79 -3.69 -5.20 -3.37
C GLY A 79 -3.99 -6.67 -3.04
N ASN A 80 -4.73 -7.32 -3.92
CA ASN A 80 -5.02 -8.75 -3.87
C ASN A 80 -4.11 -9.51 -4.84
N ARG A 81 -3.53 -10.62 -4.40
CA ARG A 81 -2.75 -11.54 -5.21
C ARG A 81 -3.36 -12.93 -5.05
N ASN A 82 -4.21 -13.32 -6.00
CA ASN A 82 -4.96 -14.57 -5.95
C ASN A 82 -4.42 -15.55 -6.99
N GLY A 83 -4.39 -16.82 -6.65
CA GLY A 83 -3.95 -17.88 -7.55
C GLY A 83 -2.52 -18.30 -7.29
N VAL A 84 -1.90 -18.87 -8.32
CA VAL A 84 -0.51 -19.33 -8.26
C VAL A 84 0.43 -18.14 -8.19
N GLN A 85 1.17 -18.05 -7.09
CA GLN A 85 2.09 -16.95 -6.84
C GLN A 85 3.47 -17.47 -6.43
N ALA A 86 4.49 -16.78 -6.95
CA ALA A 86 5.87 -16.99 -6.55
C ALA A 86 6.09 -16.56 -5.09
N MET A 87 6.88 -17.34 -4.36
CA MET A 87 7.31 -17.16 -2.98
C MET A 87 8.82 -17.37 -2.87
N SER A 88 9.44 -16.71 -1.88
CA SER A 88 10.89 -16.81 -1.67
C SER A 88 11.23 -18.02 -0.79
N SER A 89 12.13 -18.88 -1.26
CA SER A 89 12.63 -19.98 -0.44
C SER A 89 13.43 -19.50 0.75
N ASN A 90 14.02 -18.30 0.72
CA ASN A 90 14.66 -17.72 1.90
C ASN A 90 13.65 -17.50 3.03
N GLN A 91 12.42 -17.10 2.72
CA GLN A 91 11.35 -16.96 3.71
C GLN A 91 10.88 -18.31 4.24
N LEU A 92 10.81 -19.34 3.39
CA LEU A 92 10.51 -20.72 3.81
C LEU A 92 11.62 -21.28 4.72
N MET A 93 12.88 -21.10 4.35
CA MET A 93 14.00 -21.54 5.17
C MET A 93 14.06 -20.78 6.51
N ALA A 94 13.73 -19.48 6.52
CA ALA A 94 13.63 -18.70 7.74
C ALA A 94 12.50 -19.19 8.66
N SER A 95 11.33 -19.57 8.13
CA SER A 95 10.25 -20.13 8.94
C SER A 95 10.58 -21.50 9.52
N MET A 96 11.52 -22.21 8.89
CA MET A 96 12.01 -23.53 9.33
C MET A 96 13.34 -23.45 10.08
N ALA A 97 13.93 -22.28 10.32
CA ALA A 97 15.30 -22.12 10.78
C ALA A 97 15.61 -22.90 12.08
N GLY A 98 14.68 -22.91 13.03
CA GLY A 98 14.83 -23.67 14.29
C GLY A 98 14.91 -25.18 14.08
N MET A 99 14.15 -25.72 13.12
CA MET A 99 14.20 -27.14 12.73
C MET A 99 15.46 -27.45 11.92
N LEU A 100 15.82 -26.57 10.99
CA LEU A 100 17.02 -26.74 10.16
C LEU A 100 18.30 -26.74 10.98
N ALA A 101 18.32 -26.03 12.12
CA ALA A 101 19.48 -25.99 13.03
C ALA A 101 19.79 -27.34 13.69
N ILE A 102 18.80 -28.22 13.84
CA ILE A 102 18.93 -29.55 14.46
C ILE A 102 18.92 -30.68 13.42
N LEU A 103 18.89 -30.34 12.13
CA LEU A 103 18.82 -31.33 11.06
C LEU A 103 20.11 -32.16 11.00
N PRO A 104 20.04 -33.50 10.94
CA PRO A 104 21.22 -34.35 10.74
C PRO A 104 22.02 -33.93 9.49
N PRO A 105 23.37 -33.88 9.55
CA PRO A 105 24.19 -33.48 8.39
C PRO A 105 23.95 -34.30 7.12
N ALA A 106 23.54 -35.56 7.27
CA ALA A 106 23.19 -36.45 6.16
C ALA A 106 22.00 -35.94 5.32
N LEU A 107 21.17 -35.05 5.87
CA LEU A 107 20.00 -34.48 5.19
C LEU A 107 20.28 -33.10 4.56
N ALA A 108 21.47 -32.52 4.76
CA ALA A 108 21.85 -31.25 4.15
C ALA A 108 21.73 -31.21 2.61
N PRO A 109 22.06 -32.28 1.85
CA PRO A 109 21.89 -32.30 0.40
C PRO A 109 20.44 -32.12 -0.06
N ALA A 110 19.46 -32.52 0.76
CA ALA A 110 18.03 -32.37 0.46
C ALA A 110 17.61 -30.88 0.42
N LEU A 111 18.22 -30.04 1.25
CA LEU A 111 17.95 -28.59 1.28
C LEU A 111 18.52 -27.86 0.06
N GLY A 112 19.63 -28.36 -0.48
CA GLY A 112 20.26 -27.80 -1.69
C GLY A 112 19.46 -28.01 -2.97
N GLN A 113 18.42 -28.86 -2.94
CA GLN A 113 17.52 -29.08 -4.07
C GLN A 113 16.34 -28.11 -4.10
N ILE A 114 16.11 -27.34 -3.03
CA ILE A 114 15.01 -26.38 -2.97
C ILE A 114 15.39 -25.18 -3.86
N PRO A 115 14.59 -24.87 -4.90
CA PRO A 115 14.87 -23.74 -5.79
C PRO A 115 14.80 -22.42 -5.03
N GLU A 116 15.40 -21.35 -5.53
CA GLU A 116 15.35 -20.02 -4.89
C GLU A 116 13.93 -19.44 -4.81
N ILE A 117 13.09 -19.79 -5.79
CA ILE A 117 11.68 -19.42 -5.87
C ILE A 117 10.84 -20.68 -5.98
N PHE A 118 9.76 -20.73 -5.22
CA PHE A 118 8.73 -21.76 -5.33
C PHE A 118 7.36 -21.10 -5.53
N TYR A 119 6.34 -21.90 -5.78
CA TYR A 119 5.00 -21.43 -6.07
C TYR A 119 3.97 -22.08 -5.15
N ALA A 120 2.96 -21.31 -4.78
CA ALA A 120 1.78 -21.84 -4.09
C ALA A 120 0.53 -21.14 -4.63
N ASP A 121 -0.59 -21.87 -4.66
CA ASP A 121 -1.89 -21.32 -5.01
C ASP A 121 -2.63 -20.88 -3.75
N VAL A 122 -2.68 -19.56 -3.55
CA VAL A 122 -3.20 -18.96 -2.32
C VAL A 122 -4.00 -17.71 -2.66
N LYS A 123 -5.05 -17.43 -1.88
CA LYS A 123 -5.72 -16.13 -1.90
C LYS A 123 -5.03 -15.20 -0.92
N ASN A 124 -4.30 -14.22 -1.43
CA ASN A 124 -3.52 -13.31 -0.61
C ASN A 124 -4.04 -11.88 -0.74
N THR A 125 -4.26 -11.21 0.38
CA THR A 125 -4.61 -9.80 0.43
C THR A 125 -3.57 -9.06 1.24
N THR A 126 -2.84 -8.17 0.58
CA THR A 126 -1.92 -7.24 1.24
C THR A 126 -2.64 -5.95 1.57
N LYS A 127 -2.63 -5.55 2.83
CA LYS A 127 -3.25 -4.33 3.35
C LYS A 127 -2.20 -3.41 3.92
N PHE A 128 -2.23 -2.16 3.52
CA PHE A 128 -1.36 -1.13 4.08
C PHE A 128 -2.21 0.02 4.59
N ASP A 129 -1.91 0.51 5.77
CA ASP A 129 -2.55 1.70 6.34
C ASP A 129 -1.52 2.81 6.44
N TYR A 130 -1.83 3.96 5.86
CA TYR A 130 -0.94 5.12 5.87
C TYR A 130 -1.59 6.33 6.54
N LEU A 131 -0.78 7.08 7.29
CA LEU A 131 -1.03 8.48 7.59
C LEU A 131 -0.38 9.31 6.49
N MET A 132 -1.17 10.02 5.69
CA MET A 132 -0.74 10.85 4.58
C MET A 132 -0.89 12.34 4.92
N ILE A 133 0.11 13.12 4.57
CA ILE A 133 0.13 14.58 4.69
C ILE A 133 0.27 15.15 3.28
N PRO A 134 -0.86 15.38 2.58
CA PRO A 134 -0.85 15.95 1.25
C PRO A 134 -0.80 17.48 1.26
N LEU A 135 -0.09 18.05 0.27
CA LEU A 135 -0.10 19.47 -0.05
C LEU A 135 -0.51 19.61 -1.51
N SER A 136 -1.65 20.25 -1.79
CA SER A 136 -2.21 20.36 -3.14
C SER A 136 -2.44 21.82 -3.51
N LEU A 137 -1.99 22.21 -4.70
CA LEU A 137 -2.43 23.44 -5.34
C LEU A 137 -3.68 23.13 -6.17
N GLN A 138 -4.73 23.91 -5.96
CA GLN A 138 -5.98 23.81 -6.69
C GLN A 138 -6.18 25.01 -7.60
N VAL A 139 -6.59 24.73 -8.82
CA VAL A 139 -6.99 25.69 -9.83
C VAL A 139 -8.46 25.39 -10.16
N GLY A 140 -9.35 26.37 -10.04
CA GLY A 140 -10.76 26.14 -10.30
C GLY A 140 -11.55 27.41 -10.47
N LYS A 141 -12.71 27.30 -11.11
CA LYS A 141 -13.57 28.42 -11.44
C LYS A 141 -14.91 28.31 -10.74
N ASP A 142 -15.31 29.40 -10.09
CA ASP A 142 -16.64 29.56 -9.53
C ASP A 142 -17.65 29.91 -10.63
N LEU A 143 -18.80 29.25 -10.58
CA LEU A 143 -19.93 29.37 -11.48
C LEU A 143 -21.18 29.66 -10.62
N GLY A 144 -21.77 30.85 -10.77
CA GLY A 144 -22.97 31.24 -10.02
C GLY A 144 -22.90 32.66 -9.44
N GLY A 145 -23.77 32.96 -8.48
CA GLY A 145 -23.88 34.27 -7.83
C GLY A 145 -23.23 34.29 -6.44
N SER A 146 -23.16 35.47 -5.81
CA SER A 146 -22.41 35.69 -4.56
C SER A 146 -22.81 34.84 -3.34
N TRP A 147 -24.01 34.25 -3.31
CA TRP A 147 -24.54 33.48 -2.18
C TRP A 147 -24.61 31.96 -2.42
N LYS A 148 -24.58 31.54 -3.68
CA LYS A 148 -24.60 30.15 -4.14
C LYS A 148 -23.71 30.02 -5.37
N SER A 149 -22.63 29.28 -5.24
CA SER A 149 -21.71 29.00 -6.34
C SER A 149 -21.38 27.52 -6.43
N TRP A 150 -21.29 27.04 -7.66
CA TRP A 150 -20.65 25.78 -7.98
C TRP A 150 -19.21 26.07 -8.35
N ARG A 151 -18.26 25.26 -7.88
CA ARG A 151 -16.86 25.35 -8.30
C ARG A 151 -16.42 24.06 -8.94
N VAL A 152 -15.89 24.14 -10.15
CA VAL A 152 -15.14 23.05 -10.79
C VAL A 152 -13.67 23.35 -10.63
N TYR A 153 -12.90 22.38 -10.14
CA TYR A 153 -11.47 22.55 -9.88
C TYR A 153 -10.68 21.29 -10.18
N VAL A 154 -9.38 21.49 -10.39
CA VAL A 154 -8.37 20.45 -10.44
C VAL A 154 -7.32 20.75 -9.37
N GLY A 155 -6.96 19.74 -8.59
CA GLY A 155 -5.92 19.78 -7.58
C GLY A 155 -4.74 18.90 -7.97
N ALA A 156 -3.52 19.33 -7.65
CA ALA A 156 -2.34 18.50 -7.75
C ALA A 156 -1.27 18.92 -6.74
N GLY A 157 -0.48 17.96 -6.27
CA GLY A 157 0.70 18.28 -5.48
C GLY A 157 1.36 17.08 -4.79
N PRO A 158 2.43 17.32 -4.03
CA PRO A 158 3.15 16.27 -3.34
C PRO A 158 2.43 15.78 -2.09
N PHE A 159 2.78 14.57 -1.66
CA PHE A 159 2.47 14.08 -0.32
C PHE A 159 3.66 13.38 0.31
N VAL A 160 3.65 13.34 1.64
CA VAL A 160 4.44 12.40 2.44
C VAL A 160 3.49 11.48 3.18
N SER A 161 3.81 10.19 3.27
CA SER A 161 3.00 9.24 4.04
C SER A 161 3.85 8.35 4.95
N PHE A 162 3.25 7.95 6.07
CA PHE A 162 3.85 7.15 7.12
C PHE A 162 3.05 5.86 7.30
N LEU A 163 3.73 4.72 7.22
CA LEU A 163 3.12 3.41 7.34
C LEU A 163 2.69 3.14 8.79
N LEU A 164 1.39 3.05 9.01
CA LEU A 164 0.76 2.76 10.29
C LEU A 164 0.67 1.26 10.53
N SER A 165 0.22 0.50 9.53
CA SER A 165 0.07 -0.96 9.58
C SER A 165 0.36 -1.58 8.23
N ALA A 166 0.88 -2.81 8.23
CA ALA A 166 1.05 -3.61 7.02
C ALA A 166 0.81 -5.09 7.31
N GLU A 167 -0.28 -5.61 6.79
CA GLU A 167 -0.69 -6.99 6.99
C GLU A 167 -0.78 -7.73 5.66
N GLN A 168 -0.29 -8.96 5.66
CA GLN A 168 -0.53 -9.91 4.60
C GLN A 168 -1.49 -10.99 5.09
N VAL A 169 -2.73 -10.94 4.62
CA VAL A 169 -3.77 -11.91 4.97
C VAL A 169 -3.83 -12.97 3.87
N SER A 170 -3.23 -14.13 4.13
CA SER A 170 -3.31 -15.27 3.23
C SER A 170 -4.41 -16.22 3.69
N LYS A 171 -5.16 -16.79 2.73
CA LYS A 171 -6.23 -17.75 2.98
C LYS A 171 -6.12 -18.93 2.02
N GLY A 172 -6.29 -20.12 2.56
CA GLY A 172 -6.33 -21.38 1.81
C GLY A 172 -5.25 -22.35 2.26
N LYS A 173 -5.29 -23.54 1.64
CA LYS A 173 -4.31 -24.59 1.80
C LYS A 173 -3.70 -24.89 0.44
N SER A 174 -2.39 -25.04 0.36
CA SER A 174 -1.69 -25.30 -0.90
C SER A 174 -0.46 -26.15 -0.67
N LYS A 175 -0.21 -27.07 -1.61
CA LYS A 175 1.11 -27.68 -1.73
C LYS A 175 2.10 -26.66 -2.30
N LEU A 176 3.37 -26.90 -2.08
CA LEU A 176 4.45 -26.09 -2.62
C LEU A 176 4.93 -26.68 -3.93
N TYR A 177 5.00 -25.88 -4.98
CA TYR A 177 5.32 -26.28 -6.34
C TYR A 177 6.63 -25.67 -6.83
N ILE A 178 7.30 -26.35 -7.75
CA ILE A 178 8.56 -25.87 -8.34
C ILE A 178 8.32 -24.82 -9.44
N ASP A 179 7.10 -24.76 -9.98
CA ASP A 179 6.73 -23.89 -11.09
C ASP A 179 5.29 -23.38 -10.98
N ALA A 180 4.97 -22.39 -11.83
CA ALA A 180 3.65 -21.77 -11.89
C ALA A 180 2.57 -22.66 -12.53
N THR A 181 2.94 -23.70 -13.29
CA THR A 181 2.00 -24.63 -13.93
C THR A 181 1.59 -25.78 -13.00
N LYS A 182 2.19 -25.83 -11.80
CA LYS A 182 1.99 -26.87 -10.78
C LYS A 182 2.41 -28.26 -11.27
N SER A 183 3.45 -28.35 -12.09
CA SER A 183 3.84 -29.63 -12.69
C SER A 183 4.38 -30.63 -11.65
N GLN A 184 5.12 -30.13 -10.66
CA GLN A 184 5.77 -30.92 -9.61
C GLN A 184 5.79 -30.15 -8.28
N THR A 185 5.82 -30.89 -7.17
CA THR A 185 5.89 -30.32 -5.82
C THR A 185 7.33 -30.16 -5.35
N LEU A 186 7.57 -29.36 -4.31
CA LEU A 186 8.89 -29.31 -3.68
C LEU A 186 9.32 -30.68 -3.14
N TRP A 187 8.37 -31.47 -2.61
CA TRP A 187 8.65 -32.82 -2.14
C TRP A 187 9.21 -33.74 -3.22
N SER A 188 8.77 -33.61 -4.48
CA SER A 188 9.28 -34.46 -5.56
C SER A 188 10.73 -34.17 -5.96
N LEU A 189 11.32 -33.05 -5.52
CA LEU A 189 12.74 -32.76 -5.71
C LEU A 189 13.63 -33.50 -4.71
N ILE A 190 13.05 -34.05 -3.65
CA ILE A 190 13.81 -34.81 -2.65
C ILE A 190 14.12 -36.21 -3.21
N PRO A 191 15.40 -36.61 -3.32
CA PRO A 191 15.79 -37.93 -3.81
C PRO A 191 15.06 -39.06 -3.07
N ALA A 192 14.56 -40.05 -3.81
CA ALA A 192 13.74 -41.13 -3.27
C ALA A 192 14.47 -41.91 -2.16
N GLU A 193 15.80 -41.97 -2.22
CA GLU A 193 16.65 -42.64 -1.23
C GLU A 193 16.67 -41.90 0.12
N LEU A 194 16.43 -40.59 0.12
CA LEU A 194 16.42 -39.76 1.33
C LEU A 194 15.03 -39.65 1.96
N GLN A 195 13.96 -39.92 1.22
CA GLN A 195 12.59 -39.80 1.73
C GLN A 195 12.31 -40.66 2.97
N PRO A 196 12.68 -41.96 3.04
CA PRO A 196 12.47 -42.78 4.25
C PRO A 196 13.26 -42.26 5.44
N THR A 197 14.44 -41.67 5.20
CA THR A 197 15.29 -41.09 6.25
C THR A 197 14.66 -39.81 6.81
N ILE A 198 14.09 -38.96 5.96
CA ILE A 198 13.37 -37.75 6.39
C ILE A 198 12.11 -38.13 7.16
N GLN A 199 11.35 -39.12 6.69
CA GLN A 199 10.16 -39.63 7.39
C GLN A 199 10.48 -40.12 8.81
N GLY A 200 11.62 -40.80 8.99
CA GLY A 200 12.04 -41.31 10.30
C GLY A 200 12.69 -40.29 11.22
N LEU A 201 13.50 -39.37 10.69
CA LEU A 201 14.35 -38.48 11.50
C LEU A 201 13.90 -37.02 11.52
N ALA A 202 13.10 -36.58 10.55
CA ALA A 202 12.64 -35.20 10.41
C ALA A 202 11.19 -35.14 9.87
N PRO A 203 10.20 -35.74 10.56
CA PRO A 203 8.82 -35.78 10.10
C PRO A 203 8.20 -34.39 9.90
N GLU A 204 8.70 -33.39 10.63
CA GLU A 204 8.26 -31.99 10.47
C GLU A 204 8.73 -31.37 9.15
N LEU A 205 9.90 -31.78 8.62
CA LEU A 205 10.41 -31.35 7.30
C LEU A 205 9.58 -31.95 6.18
N GLU A 206 9.21 -33.23 6.29
CA GLU A 206 8.21 -33.83 5.40
C GLU A 206 6.89 -33.06 5.47
N GLY A 207 6.40 -32.77 6.68
CA GLY A 207 5.21 -31.96 6.88
C GLY A 207 5.29 -30.64 6.11
N ALA A 208 6.37 -29.87 6.25
CA ALA A 208 6.52 -28.58 5.59
C ALA A 208 6.57 -28.66 4.05
N LEU A 209 7.13 -29.73 3.48
CA LEU A 209 7.37 -29.84 2.03
C LEU A 209 6.32 -30.66 1.27
N ASN A 210 5.71 -31.64 1.92
CA ASN A 210 4.80 -32.61 1.30
C ASN A 210 3.32 -32.35 1.64
N SER A 211 3.05 -31.78 2.82
CA SER A 211 1.68 -31.45 3.23
C SER A 211 1.17 -30.16 2.61
N GLU A 212 -0.14 -29.96 2.66
CA GLU A 212 -0.70 -28.65 2.32
C GLU A 212 -0.38 -27.65 3.42
N SER A 213 0.35 -26.60 3.07
CA SER A 213 0.62 -25.49 3.97
C SER A 213 -0.65 -24.67 4.19
N GLU A 214 -1.00 -24.44 5.44
CA GLU A 214 -2.05 -23.50 5.82
C GLU A 214 -1.45 -22.10 5.95
N PHE A 215 -2.03 -21.14 5.24
CA PHE A 215 -1.54 -19.76 5.24
C PHE A 215 -2.41 -18.89 6.14
N GLY A 216 -1.77 -18.06 6.96
CA GLY A 216 -2.42 -17.17 7.91
C GLY A 216 -2.17 -15.67 7.65
N THR A 217 -2.40 -14.87 8.68
CA THR A 217 -2.06 -13.44 8.67
C THR A 217 -0.64 -13.24 9.18
N ALA A 218 0.17 -12.51 8.41
CA ALA A 218 1.51 -12.09 8.81
C ALA A 218 1.59 -10.55 8.87
N ASP A 219 2.23 -10.02 9.91
CA ASP A 219 2.68 -8.63 9.93
C ASP A 219 3.96 -8.53 9.10
N ILE A 220 3.92 -7.66 8.09
CA ILE A 220 5.04 -7.44 7.16
C ILE A 220 5.60 -6.02 7.26
N LYS A 221 5.21 -5.25 8.28
CA LYS A 221 5.57 -3.83 8.42
C LYS A 221 7.07 -3.61 8.53
N ASP A 222 7.80 -4.53 9.14
CA ASP A 222 9.25 -4.40 9.32
C ASP A 222 10.05 -4.73 8.05
N ASP A 223 9.44 -5.38 7.06
CA ASP A 223 10.06 -5.62 5.75
C ASP A 223 9.91 -4.43 4.78
N LEU A 224 9.08 -3.45 5.17
CA LEU A 224 8.67 -2.34 4.31
C LEU A 224 9.27 -1.01 4.74
N ARG A 225 9.44 -0.11 3.76
CA ARG A 225 9.79 1.28 4.04
C ARG A 225 8.62 1.96 4.74
N LYS A 226 8.89 2.51 5.92
CA LYS A 226 7.87 3.15 6.78
C LYS A 226 7.47 4.55 6.31
N VAL A 227 8.20 5.13 5.36
CA VAL A 227 7.94 6.47 4.80
C VAL A 227 7.89 6.37 3.29
N ASN A 228 6.86 6.97 2.69
CA ASN A 228 6.72 7.12 1.25
C ASN A 228 6.53 8.60 0.90
N VAL A 229 6.97 8.98 -0.28
CA VAL A 229 6.73 10.31 -0.86
C VAL A 229 6.18 10.12 -2.26
N GLY A 230 5.27 10.99 -2.67
CA GLY A 230 4.64 10.83 -3.96
C GLY A 230 3.89 12.05 -4.43
N VAL A 231 3.12 11.84 -5.49
CA VAL A 231 2.28 12.86 -6.10
C VAL A 231 0.82 12.43 -6.06
N GLN A 232 -0.07 13.40 -5.93
CA GLN A 232 -1.50 13.21 -6.02
C GLN A 232 -2.13 14.22 -6.97
N GLY A 233 -3.30 13.87 -7.47
CA GLY A 233 -4.15 14.78 -8.23
C GLY A 233 -5.61 14.42 -8.10
N ASP A 234 -6.47 15.42 -8.19
CA ASP A 234 -7.92 15.29 -8.06
C ASP A 234 -8.65 16.26 -9.00
N LEU A 235 -9.82 15.84 -9.45
CA LEU A 235 -10.81 16.67 -10.11
C LEU A 235 -12.03 16.75 -9.19
N GLY A 236 -12.46 17.97 -8.90
CA GLY A 236 -13.49 18.23 -7.92
C GLY A 236 -14.64 19.10 -8.44
N LEU A 237 -15.83 18.81 -7.92
CA LEU A 237 -17.00 19.65 -8.01
C LEU A 237 -17.43 20.01 -6.59
N SER A 238 -17.62 21.28 -6.31
CA SER A 238 -18.14 21.74 -5.02
C SER A 238 -19.32 22.68 -5.16
N TYR A 239 -20.16 22.69 -4.15
CA TYR A 239 -21.29 23.58 -4.01
C TYR A 239 -21.15 24.37 -2.71
N GLN A 240 -21.03 25.69 -2.85
CA GLN A 240 -20.95 26.66 -1.76
C GLN A 240 -22.34 27.24 -1.50
N CYS A 241 -22.75 27.24 -0.24
CA CYS A 241 -23.92 27.95 0.26
C CYS A 241 -23.55 28.68 1.56
N ASN A 242 -23.52 30.01 1.52
CA ASN A 242 -22.99 30.84 2.60
C ASN A 242 -21.55 30.44 2.98
N ARG A 243 -21.34 29.91 4.19
CA ARG A 243 -20.04 29.43 4.67
C ARG A 243 -19.85 27.92 4.50
N ASN A 244 -20.87 27.20 4.06
CA ASN A 244 -20.86 25.74 3.94
C ASN A 244 -20.50 25.33 2.53
N ARG A 245 -19.56 24.40 2.39
CA ARG A 245 -19.17 23.80 1.11
C ARG A 245 -19.33 22.30 1.18
N LEU A 246 -20.12 21.73 0.27
CA LEU A 246 -20.14 20.29 0.01
C LEU A 246 -19.36 20.02 -1.27
N PHE A 247 -18.61 18.92 -1.33
CA PHE A 247 -17.83 18.61 -2.51
C PHE A 247 -17.70 17.11 -2.76
N LEU A 248 -17.47 16.79 -4.03
CA LEU A 248 -17.16 15.47 -4.55
C LEU A 248 -15.84 15.60 -5.33
N GLU A 249 -14.92 14.67 -5.10
CA GLU A 249 -13.62 14.61 -5.75
C GLU A 249 -13.39 13.19 -6.29
N VAL A 250 -12.88 13.13 -7.51
CA VAL A 250 -12.34 11.91 -8.12
C VAL A 250 -10.87 12.18 -8.41
N GLY A 251 -10.00 11.27 -8.00
CA GLY A 251 -8.56 11.52 -8.09
C GLY A 251 -7.73 10.27 -7.93
N GLY A 252 -6.47 10.48 -7.59
CA GLY A 252 -5.57 9.41 -7.23
C GLY A 252 -4.23 9.88 -6.71
N ASN A 253 -3.45 8.92 -6.25
CA ASN A 253 -2.09 9.14 -5.75
C ASN A 253 -1.15 8.05 -6.27
N TYR A 254 0.13 8.37 -6.33
CA TYR A 254 1.20 7.46 -6.69
C TYR A 254 2.43 7.72 -5.82
N GLY A 255 2.87 6.70 -5.08
CA GLY A 255 4.10 6.71 -4.29
C GLY A 255 5.32 6.46 -5.16
N LEU A 256 6.33 7.31 -5.03
CA LEU A 256 7.58 7.26 -5.79
C LEU A 256 8.67 6.44 -5.08
N VAL A 257 8.43 6.04 -3.82
CA VAL A 257 9.36 5.20 -3.06
C VAL A 257 8.96 3.73 -3.19
N ARG A 258 9.94 2.88 -3.49
CA ARG A 258 9.77 1.42 -3.50
C ARG A 258 9.34 0.93 -2.12
N LEU A 259 8.38 0.01 -2.09
CA LEU A 259 7.82 -0.50 -0.84
C LEU A 259 8.79 -1.34 -0.05
N GLN A 260 9.44 -2.29 -0.72
CA GLN A 260 10.34 -3.22 -0.09
C GLN A 260 11.65 -2.53 0.30
N LYS A 261 12.18 -2.86 1.49
CA LYS A 261 13.54 -2.44 1.89
C LYS A 261 14.60 -3.16 1.05
N ASP A 262 14.41 -4.45 0.87
CA ASP A 262 15.29 -5.33 0.09
C ASP A 262 14.77 -5.48 -1.34
N ALA A 263 15.66 -5.27 -2.32
CA ALA A 263 15.36 -5.41 -3.74
C ALA A 263 15.13 -6.86 -4.16
N SER A 264 15.65 -7.84 -3.41
CA SER A 264 15.41 -9.27 -3.63
C SER A 264 13.92 -9.63 -3.53
N ASN A 265 13.19 -8.93 -2.63
CA ASN A 265 11.77 -9.11 -2.35
C ASN A 265 10.85 -8.31 -3.29
N GLY A 266 11.40 -7.64 -4.30
CA GLY A 266 10.67 -6.90 -5.33
C GLY A 266 10.92 -5.40 -5.34
N SER A 267 10.31 -4.71 -6.32
CA SER A 267 10.48 -3.26 -6.53
C SER A 267 9.14 -2.56 -6.76
N ASN A 268 8.17 -2.85 -5.90
CA ASN A 268 6.80 -2.40 -6.08
C ASN A 268 6.59 -0.96 -5.62
N HIS A 269 5.68 -0.27 -6.30
CA HIS A 269 5.14 1.03 -5.90
C HIS A 269 3.67 0.88 -5.55
N ILE A 270 3.12 1.82 -4.78
CA ILE A 270 1.67 1.87 -4.53
C ILE A 270 1.10 3.09 -5.22
N GLY A 271 -0.03 2.88 -5.89
CA GLY A 271 -0.94 3.96 -6.24
C GLY A 271 -2.36 3.62 -5.89
N SER A 272 -3.23 4.62 -5.94
CA SER A 272 -4.67 4.44 -5.75
C SER A 272 -5.44 5.41 -6.60
N ALA A 273 -6.54 4.95 -7.19
CA ALA A 273 -7.64 5.83 -7.57
C ALA A 273 -8.52 6.10 -6.35
N THR A 274 -9.13 7.27 -6.25
CA THR A 274 -9.95 7.68 -5.10
C THR A 274 -11.22 8.37 -5.53
N VAL A 275 -12.31 8.13 -4.80
CA VAL A 275 -13.55 8.88 -4.89
C VAL A 275 -13.92 9.33 -3.48
N THR A 276 -14.02 10.63 -3.25
CA THR A 276 -14.27 11.19 -1.92
C THR A 276 -15.37 12.22 -1.94
N VAL A 277 -16.17 12.23 -0.87
CA VAL A 277 -17.11 13.30 -0.56
C VAL A 277 -16.61 14.05 0.68
N GLY A 278 -16.96 15.32 0.77
CA GLY A 278 -16.54 16.10 1.93
C GLY A 278 -17.36 17.34 2.17
N TYR A 279 -17.06 17.93 3.33
CA TYR A 279 -17.66 19.16 3.82
C TYR A 279 -16.55 20.10 4.27
N ALA A 280 -16.67 21.37 3.93
CA ALA A 280 -15.80 22.43 4.43
C ALA A 280 -16.61 23.62 4.94
N TYR A 281 -16.06 24.30 5.93
CA TYR A 281 -16.58 25.53 6.50
C TYR A 281 -15.59 26.68 6.27
N ARG A 282 -16.09 27.80 5.74
CA ARG A 282 -15.32 29.03 5.55
C ARG A 282 -15.18 29.79 6.87
N LEU A 283 -13.95 29.98 7.31
CA LEU A 283 -13.56 30.82 8.44
C LEU A 283 -13.43 32.28 7.98
N GLY A 284 -13.92 33.21 8.81
CA GLY A 284 -13.90 34.65 8.50
C GLY A 284 -15.17 35.14 7.79
N ASN A 285 -15.18 36.44 7.46
CA ASN A 285 -16.22 37.10 6.66
C ASN A 285 -15.84 37.12 5.19
#